data_AF-A0A7Z7YRZ7-F1
#
_entry.id   AF-A0A7Z7YRZ7-F1
#
_cell.length_a   1.000
_cell.length_b   1.000
_cell.length_c   1.000
_cell.angle_alpha   90.00
_cell.angle_beta   90.00
_cell.angle_gamma   90.00
#
_symmetry.space_group_name_H-M   'P 1'
#
loop_
_entity.id
_entity.type
_entity.pdbx_description
1 polymer ?
#
loop_
_entity_poly.entity_id
_entity_poly.type
_entity_poly.pdbx_seq_one_letter_code
_entity_poly.pdbx_strand_id
1 'polypeptide(L)' 'IGFTNTDMIKGLALKIILNFGLPLVVSLLPAFFAANASMILIGNYTLTPIFLVMIIYSLVYLIFAVISFIHSERIIKDAI' A
#
# COMPACT_ATOMS: atom_id res chain seq x y z
N ILE A 1 16.00 23.55 15.37
CA ILE A 1 15.98 22.06 15.40
C ILE A 1 16.85 21.40 14.31
N GLY A 2 17.59 22.14 13.48
CA GLY A 2 18.75 21.61 12.72
C GLY A 2 18.46 20.57 11.63
N PHE A 3 17.21 20.12 11.46
CA PHE A 3 16.85 19.18 10.40
C PHE A 3 16.94 19.85 9.04
N THR A 4 17.64 19.20 8.12
CA THR A 4 17.67 19.64 6.71
C THR A 4 16.34 19.25 6.05
N ASN A 5 15.91 20.01 5.04
CA ASN A 5 14.67 19.71 4.28
C ASN A 5 14.62 18.25 3.79
N THR A 6 15.78 17.69 3.44
CA THR A 6 15.96 16.29 3.02
C THR A 6 15.60 15.28 4.11
N ASP A 7 15.89 15.56 5.37
CA ASP A 7 15.57 14.67 6.49
C ASP A 7 14.06 14.68 6.79
N MET A 8 13.43 15.84 6.62
CA MET A 8 11.99 16.00 6.80
C MET A 8 11.19 15.26 5.71
N ILE A 9 11.63 15.32 4.45
CA ILE A 9 11.01 14.58 3.34
C ILE A 9 11.17 13.06 3.52
N LYS A 10 12.32 12.59 4.01
CA LYS A 10 12.53 11.15 4.30
C LYS A 10 11.60 10.65 5.41
N GLY A 11 11.45 11.43 6.49
CA GLY A 11 10.52 11.09 7.57
C GLY A 11 9.07 11.04 7.09
N LEU A 12 8.68 11.99 6.23
CA LEU A 12 7.37 12.00 5.59
C LEU A 12 7.13 10.79 4.69
N ALA A 13 8.09 10.47 3.81
CA ALA A 13 8.00 9.32 2.91
C ALA A 13 7.84 8.00 3.68
N LEU A 14 8.59 7.84 4.76
CA LEU A 14 8.49 6.67 5.63
C LEU A 14 7.12 6.59 6.32
N LYS A 15 6.57 7.73 6.74
CA LYS A 15 5.21 7.80 7.31
C LYS A 15 4.14 7.41 6.29
N ILE A 16 4.26 7.86 5.04
CA ILE A 16 3.33 7.52 3.95
C ILE A 16 3.41 6.02 3.62
N ILE A 17 4.62 5.48 3.48
CA ILE A 17 4.84 4.05 3.21
C ILE A 17 4.28 3.20 4.36
N LEU A 18 4.44 3.60 5.62
CA LEU A 18 3.84 2.87 6.73
C LEU A 18 2.31 2.97 6.72
N ASN A 19 1.74 4.14 6.43
CA ASN A 19 0.28 4.34 6.49
C ASN A 19 -0.46 3.64 5.35
N PHE A 20 0.16 3.46 4.18
CA PHE A 20 -0.44 2.77 3.03
C PHE A 20 0.08 1.35 2.84
N GLY A 21 1.37 1.12 3.08
CA GLY A 21 2.02 -0.17 2.90
C GLY A 21 1.63 -1.19 3.97
N LEU A 22 1.55 -0.81 5.25
CA LEU A 22 1.14 -1.76 6.30
C LEU A 22 -0.28 -2.28 6.06
N PRO A 23 -1.31 -1.43 5.83
CA PRO A 23 -2.64 -1.94 5.54
C PRO A 23 -2.71 -2.80 4.28
N LEU A 24 -1.94 -2.45 3.23
CA LEU A 24 -1.91 -3.23 2.00
C LEU A 24 -1.40 -4.66 2.25
N VAL A 25 -0.25 -4.80 2.91
CA VAL A 25 0.35 -6.10 3.23
C VAL A 25 -0.57 -6.90 4.17
N VAL A 26 -1.07 -6.26 5.22
CA VAL A 26 -1.97 -6.91 6.19
C VAL A 26 -3.28 -7.36 5.56
N SER A 27 -3.78 -6.66 4.53
CA SER A 27 -5.00 -7.05 3.82
C SER A 27 -4.77 -8.19 2.83
N LEU A 28 -3.60 -8.23 2.16
CA LEU A 28 -3.26 -9.24 1.15
C LEU A 28 -2.99 -10.62 1.77
N LEU A 29 -2.38 -10.69 2.96
CA LEU A 29 -2.10 -11.96 3.63
C LEU A 29 -3.36 -12.84 3.85
N PRO A 30 -4.42 -12.36 4.55
CA PRO A 30 -5.62 -13.16 4.80
C PRO A 30 -6.42 -13.41 3.52
N ALA A 31 -6.41 -12.48 2.56
CA ALA A 31 -7.06 -12.68 1.25
C ALA A 31 -6.42 -13.83 0.47
N PHE A 32 -5.08 -13.89 0.43
CA PHE A 32 -4.35 -14.98 -0.20
C PHE A 32 -4.63 -16.33 0.47
N PHE A 33 -4.60 -16.36 1.80
CA PHE A 33 -4.88 -17.57 2.56
C PHE A 33 -6.31 -18.09 2.34
N ALA A 34 -7.31 -17.21 2.44
CA ALA A 34 -8.72 -17.58 2.24
C ALA A 34 -8.99 -18.11 0.82
N ALA A 35 -8.40 -17.46 -0.19
CA ALA A 35 -8.59 -17.87 -1.57
C ALA A 35 -7.90 -19.22 -1.86
N ASN A 36 -6.67 -19.42 -1.38
CA ASN A 36 -5.98 -20.71 -1.50
C ASN A 36 -6.75 -21.84 -0.77
N ALA A 37 -7.24 -21.58 0.44
CA ALA A 37 -8.03 -22.55 1.21
C ALA A 37 -9.35 -22.91 0.51
N SER A 38 -10.05 -21.93 -0.06
CA SER A 38 -11.27 -22.14 -0.83
C SER A 38 -11.03 -23.02 -2.06
N MET A 39 -9.91 -22.81 -2.76
CA MET A 39 -9.57 -23.62 -3.93
C MET A 39 -9.20 -25.07 -3.59
N ILE A 40 -8.50 -25.28 -2.47
CA ILE A 40 -8.23 -26.61 -1.93
C ILE A 40 -9.55 -27.32 -1.58
N LEU A 41 -10.52 -26.60 -1.02
CA LEU A 41 -11.84 -27.14 -0.67
C LEU A 41 -12.69 -27.50 -1.91
N ILE A 42 -12.59 -26.71 -2.98
CA ILE A 42 -13.36 -26.88 -4.23
C ILE A 42 -12.69 -27.89 -5.19
N GLY A 43 -11.39 -28.16 -5.05
CA GLY A 43 -10.65 -29.08 -5.92
C GLY A 43 -10.30 -28.53 -7.31
N ASN A 44 -10.45 -27.22 -7.51
CA ASN A 44 -10.16 -26.53 -8.77
C ASN A 44 -9.03 -25.49 -8.57
N TYR A 45 -7.90 -25.67 -9.25
CA TYR A 45 -6.64 -24.96 -8.98
C TYR A 45 -6.39 -23.76 -9.92
N THR A 46 -7.39 -22.93 -10.18
CA THR A 46 -7.22 -21.69 -10.96
C THR A 46 -6.75 -20.51 -10.09
N LEU A 47 -5.44 -20.25 -10.07
CA LEU A 47 -4.83 -19.13 -9.30
C LEU A 47 -5.01 -17.76 -9.97
N THR A 48 -5.41 -17.74 -11.25
CA THR A 48 -5.65 -16.56 -12.08
C THR A 48 -6.54 -15.48 -11.43
N PRO A 49 -7.74 -15.79 -10.90
CA PRO A 49 -8.59 -14.78 -10.25
C PRO A 49 -7.96 -14.17 -8.99
N ILE A 50 -7.15 -14.93 -8.24
CA ILE A 50 -6.48 -14.43 -7.03
C ILE A 50 -5.48 -13.34 -7.41
N PHE A 51 -4.61 -13.63 -8.37
CA PHE A 51 -3.61 -12.66 -8.84
C PHE A 51 -4.27 -11.41 -9.43
N LEU A 52 -5.37 -11.57 -10.18
CA LEU A 52 -6.11 -10.43 -10.73
C LEU A 52 -6.60 -9.48 -9.62
N VAL A 53 -7.23 -10.03 -8.58
CA VAL A 53 -7.73 -9.22 -7.45
C VAL A 53 -6.59 -8.58 -6.68
N MET A 54 -5.49 -9.30 -6.42
CA MET A 54 -4.31 -8.76 -5.74
C MET A 54 -3.68 -7.60 -6.52
N ILE A 55 -3.59 -7.70 -7.85
CA ILE A 55 -3.05 -6.63 -8.71
C ILE A 55 -3.96 -5.40 -8.67
N ILE A 56 -5.27 -5.57 -8.86
CA ILE A 56 -6.23 -4.46 -8.82
C ILE A 56 -6.19 -3.77 -7.45
N TYR A 57 -6.19 -4.55 -6.37
CA TYR A 57 -6.15 -4.00 -5.02
C TYR A 57 -4.87 -3.22 -4.74
N SER A 58 -3.73 -3.74 -5.21
CA SER A 58 -2.43 -3.06 -5.12
C SER A 58 -2.40 -1.75 -5.91
N LEU A 59 -2.97 -1.72 -7.12
CA LEU A 59 -3.06 -0.50 -7.95
C LEU A 59 -3.90 0.59 -7.28
N VAL A 60 -5.05 0.23 -6.69
CA VAL A 60 -5.90 1.18 -5.96
C VAL A 60 -5.13 1.78 -4.78
N TYR A 61 -4.44 0.95 -4.00
CA TYR A 61 -3.62 1.42 -2.88
C TYR A 61 -2.46 2.30 -3.32
N LEU A 62 -1.85 2.02 -4.48
CA LEU A 62 -0.77 2.81 -5.05
C LEU A 62 -1.26 4.22 -5.42
N ILE A 63 -2.46 4.34 -6.01
CA ILE A 63 -3.08 5.65 -6.29
C ILE A 63 -3.27 6.44 -4.99
N PHE A 64 -3.78 5.81 -3.94
CA PHE A 64 -3.94 6.43 -2.62
C PHE A 64 -2.60 6.87 -2.00
N ALA A 65 -1.56 6.05 -2.16
CA ALA A 65 -0.21 6.39 -1.70
C ALA A 65 0.36 7.61 -2.43
N VAL A 66 0.17 7.69 -3.76
CA VAL A 66 0.61 8.83 -4.58
C VAL A 66 -0.14 10.12 -4.22
N ILE A 67 -1.46 10.05 -4.05
CA ILE A 67 -2.27 11.21 -3.63
C ILE A 67 -1.79 11.74 -2.28
N SER A 68 -1.56 10.84 -1.32
CA SER A 68 -1.08 11.22 0.02
C SER A 68 0.34 11.78 0.02
N PHE A 69 1.19 11.30 -0.90
CA PHE A 69 2.52 11.83 -1.12
C PHE A 69 2.46 13.26 -1.65
N ILE A 70 1.70 13.50 -2.72
CA ILE A 70 1.54 14.83 -3.33
C ILE A 70 0.95 15.83 -2.32
N HIS A 71 -0.06 15.42 -1.55
CA HIS A 71 -0.68 16.28 -0.55
C HIS A 71 0.29 16.63 0.58
N SER A 72 1.06 15.67 1.07
CA SER A 72 2.06 15.93 2.12
C SER A 72 3.23 16.78 1.64
N GLU A 73 3.69 16.59 0.39
CA GLU A 73 4.72 17.46 -0.21
C GLU A 73 4.23 18.90 -0.30
N ARG A 74 2.96 19.11 -0.67
CA ARG A 74 2.33 20.44 -0.69
C ARG A 74 2.27 21.08 0.68
N ILE A 75 1.82 20.35 1.71
CA ILE A 75 1.76 20.88 3.09
C ILE A 75 3.16 21.30 3.58
N ILE A 76 4.21 20.54 3.24
CA ILE A 76 5.59 20.90 3.60
C ILE A 76 6.05 22.17 2.88
N LYS A 77 5.71 22.31 1.59
CA LYS A 77 6.06 23.50 0.80
C LYS A 77 5.30 24.76 1.22
N ASP A 78 4.07 24.62 1.66
CA ASP A 78 3.23 25.75 2.11
C ASP A 78 3.51 26.14 3.58
N ALA A 79 4.15 25.27 4.36
CA ALA A 79 4.49 25.52 5.76
C ALA A 79 5.88 26.15 5.97
N ILE A 80 6.70 26.26 4.91
CA ILE A 80 8.00 26.95 4.88
C ILE A 80 7.81 28.33 4.26
#